data_AF-A0A819ZDR8-F1
#
_entry.id   AF-A0A819ZDR8-F1
#
_cell.length_a   1.000
_cell.length_b   1.000
_cell.length_c   1.000
_cell.angle_alpha   90.00
_cell.angle_beta   90.00
_cell.angle_gamma   90.00
#
_symmetry.space_group_name_H-M   'P 1'
#
loop_
_entity.id
_entity.type
_entity.pdbx_description
1 polymer ?
#
loop_
_entity_poly.entity_id
_entity_poly.type
_entity_poly.pdbx_seq_one_letter_code
_entity_poly.pdbx_strand_id
1 'polypeptide(L)' 'KQLAAQMKADAYMECSAKTREGVQDLFVHAARLSLKKRSRRESSGRCVLH' A
#
# COMPACT_ATOMS: atom_id res chain seq x y z
N LYS A 1 -15.21 -6.30 4.46
CA LYS A 1 -14.08 -7.27 4.41
C LYS A 1 -14.15 -8.23 3.21
N GLN A 2 -15.30 -8.84 2.88
CA GLN A 2 -15.43 -9.72 1.69
C GLN A 2 -15.09 -9.04 0.34
N LEU A 3 -15.51 -7.78 0.14
CA LEU A 3 -15.16 -7.02 -1.06
C LEU A 3 -13.65 -6.86 -1.26
N ALA A 4 -12.91 -6.59 -0.17
CA ALA A 4 -11.45 -6.45 -0.22
C ALA A 4 -10.77 -7.75 -0.70
N ALA A 5 -11.29 -8.91 -0.29
CA ALA A 5 -10.80 -10.20 -0.75
C ALA A 5 -11.09 -10.44 -2.24
N GLN A 6 -12.28 -10.07 -2.72
CA GLN A 6 -12.63 -10.14 -4.15
C GLN A 6 -11.72 -9.27 -5.02
N MET A 7 -11.34 -8.09 -4.51
CA MET A 7 -10.44 -7.15 -5.18
C MET A 7 -8.95 -7.51 -5.03
N LYS A 8 -8.62 -8.61 -4.35
CA LYS A 8 -7.24 -8.99 -4.01
C LYS A 8 -6.47 -7.85 -3.33
N ALA A 9 -7.15 -7.05 -2.52
CA ALA A 9 -6.56 -5.93 -1.81
C ALA A 9 -5.63 -6.43 -0.70
N ASP A 10 -4.53 -5.72 -0.48
CA ASP A 10 -3.55 -6.06 0.58
C ASP A 10 -4.13 -5.88 1.99
N ALA A 11 -5.06 -4.93 2.19
CA ALA A 11 -5.66 -4.65 3.49
C ALA A 11 -7.03 -3.95 3.36
N TYR A 12 -7.83 -4.03 4.42
CA TYR A 12 -9.04 -3.23 4.65
C TYR A 12 -8.90 -2.49 5.98
N MET A 13 -9.12 -1.18 5.97
CA MET A 13 -9.09 -0.30 7.15
C MET A 13 -10.28 0.63 7.09
N GLU A 14 -10.88 0.88 8.25
CA GLU A 14 -11.94 1.87 8.42
C GLU A 14 -11.31 3.22 8.81
N CYS A 15 -11.89 4.32 8.33
CA CYS A 15 -11.43 5.66 8.67
C CYS A 15 -12.58 6.68 8.62
N SER A 16 -12.39 7.81 9.28
CA SER A 16 -13.29 8.97 9.22
C SER A 16 -12.49 10.23 8.96
N ALA A 17 -12.63 10.80 7.76
CA ALA A 17 -12.01 12.07 7.42
C ALA A 17 -12.52 13.23 8.28
N LYS A 18 -13.78 13.16 8.74
CA LYS A 18 -14.43 14.19 9.55
C LYS A 18 -13.82 14.29 10.95
N THR A 19 -13.58 13.15 11.58
CA THR A 19 -13.01 13.05 12.94
C THR A 19 -11.50 12.83 12.93
N ARG A 20 -10.88 12.68 11.74
CA ARG A 20 -9.46 12.39 11.49
C ARG A 20 -9.00 11.01 11.96
N GLU A 21 -9.93 10.12 12.30
CA GLU A 21 -9.62 8.77 12.76
C GLU A 21 -9.14 7.88 11.61
N GLY A 22 -8.00 7.21 11.78
CA GLY A 22 -7.44 6.23 10.84
C GLY A 22 -6.91 6.81 9.51
N VAL A 23 -7.03 8.12 9.27
CA VAL A 23 -6.60 8.75 8.01
C VAL A 23 -5.08 8.64 7.84
N GLN A 24 -4.30 8.96 8.88
CA GLN A 24 -2.84 8.87 8.80
C GLN A 24 -2.37 7.42 8.62
N ASP A 25 -2.92 6.49 9.39
CA ASP A 25 -2.57 5.07 9.34
C ASP A 25 -2.81 4.46 7.96
N LEU A 26 -3.92 4.83 7.30
CA LEU A 26 -4.21 4.41 5.93
C LEU A 26 -3.08 4.77 4.96
N PHE A 27 -2.63 6.03 4.95
CA PHE A 27 -1.60 6.49 4.03
C PHE A 27 -0.22 5.94 4.36
N VAL A 28 0.11 5.82 5.66
CA VAL A 28 1.35 5.20 6.11
C VAL A 28 1.39 3.72 5.71
N HIS A 29 0.28 3.00 5.88
CA HIS A 29 0.17 1.61 5.48
C HIS A 29 0.33 1.43 3.97
N ALA A 30 -0.36 2.26 3.17
CA ALA A 30 -0.23 2.26 1.71
C ALA A 30 1.21 2.53 1.25
N ALA A 31 1.88 3.53 1.84
CA ALA A 31 3.28 3.85 1.53
C ALA A 31 4.21 2.67 1.82
N ARG A 32 4.05 2.02 2.98
CA ARG A 32 4.83 0.83 3.37
C ARG A 32 4.62 -0.34 2.40
N LEU A 33 3.39 -0.58 1.96
CA LEU A 33 3.08 -1.64 0.99
C LEU A 33 3.71 -1.36 -0.38
N SER A 34 3.68 -0.12 -0.84
CA SER A 34 4.31 0.30 -2.10
C SER A 34 5.83 0.06 -2.10
N LEU A 35 6.50 0.32 -0.96
CA LEU A 35 7.93 0.03 -0.80
C LEU A 35 8.22 -1.48 -0.81
N LYS A 36 7.40 -2.29 -0.12
CA LYS A 36 7.55 -3.76 -0.10
C LYS A 36 7.38 -4.41 -1.47
N LYS A 37 6.52 -3.86 -2.34
CA LYS A 37 6.32 -4.41 -3.71
C LYS A 37 7.54 -4.19 -4.61
N ARG A 38 8.41 -3.22 -4.31
CA ARG A 38 9.60 -2.92 -5.10
C ARG A 38 10.70 -3.97 -4.92
N SER A 39 10.91 -4.49 -3.71
CA SER A 39 11.94 -5.51 -3.44
C SER A 39 11.69 -6.88 -4.10
N ARG A 40 10.45 -7.16 -4.54
CA ARG A 40 10.12 -8.39 -5.28
C ARG A 40 10.37 -8.27 -6.80
N ARG A 41 10.68 -7.08 -7.32
CA ARG A 41 11.01 -6.83 -8.74
C ARG A 41 12.49 -6.53 -8.99
N GLU A 42 13.34 -6.68 -7.98
CA GLU A 42 14.81 -6.50 -8.06
C GLU A 42 15.52 -7.65 -8.81
N SER A 43 14.92 -8.18 -9.87
CA SER A 43 15.59 -9.10 -10.81
C SER A 43 15.43 -8.71 -12.28
N SER A 44 14.88 -7.53 -12.62
CA SER A 44 14.93 -7.07 -14.02
C SER A 44 14.83 -5.55 -14.14
N GLY A 45 16.00 -4.90 -14.18
CA GLY A 45 16.11 -3.49 -14.59
C GLY A 45 17.18 -2.74 -13.82
N ARG A 46 18.45 -3.05 -14.07
CA ARG A 46 19.55 -2.14 -13.71
C ARG A 46 19.34 -0.83 -14.47
N CYS A 47 18.79 0.20 -13.84
CA CYS A 47 18.98 1.56 -14.30
C CYS A 47 20.39 1.98 -13.91
N VAL A 48 21.34 1.88 -14.84
CA VAL A 48 22.62 2.58 -14.71
C VAL A 48 22.37 4.05 -15.08
N LEU A 49 22.69 4.96 -14.17
CA LEU A 49 22.76 6.39 -14.46
C LEU A 49 24.04 6.60 -15.30
N HIS A 50 23.88 7.12 -16.52
CA HIS A 50 24.98 7.45 -17.43
C HIS A 50 25.18 8.96 -17.47
#